data_AF-A0A2N4YT34-F1
#
_entry.id   AF-A0A2N4YT34-F1
#
_cell.length_a   1.000
_cell.length_b   1.000
_cell.length_c   1.000
_cell.angle_alpha   90.00
_cell.angle_beta   90.00
_cell.angle_gamma   90.00
#
_symmetry.space_group_name_H-M   'P 1'
#
loop_
_entity.id
_entity.type
_entity.pdbx_description
1 polymer ?
#
loop_
_entity_poly.entity_id
_entity_poly.type
_entity_poly.pdbx_seq_one_letter_code
_entity_poly.pdbx_strand_id
1 'polypeptide(L)'
;VYNSLKFADLCILFRMRTNPNQESATLFGILGEVEGNNGQDLKRPAFWGRKGLYLSFGIGVNPKPKGEKRSNQFQLNDCTCQWVNAADGYKFVAIFESEHHLVTDYLDAIGTIEHLNKFGPNHPFLTHYPARHILNIVRDGWDKSVDILITELRRYLAPNELASLGTNPVIPFIPSFKH
;
A
#
# COMPACT_ATOMS: atom_id res chain seq x y z
N VAL A 1 -21.69 -5.85 6.48
CA VAL A 1 -20.68 -5.09 5.73
C VAL A 1 -19.64 -4.47 6.65
N TYR A 2 -19.99 -3.56 7.57
CA TYR A 2 -19.01 -2.91 8.49
C TYR A 2 -18.11 -3.87 9.28
N ASN A 3 -18.66 -4.92 9.90
CA ASN A 3 -17.86 -5.91 10.65
C ASN A 3 -16.89 -6.72 9.78
N SER A 4 -17.14 -6.81 8.47
CA SER A 4 -16.34 -7.57 7.53
C SER A 4 -15.20 -6.76 6.91
N LEU A 5 -15.25 -5.42 7.08
CA LEU A 5 -14.25 -4.46 6.59
C LEU A 5 -13.33 -3.94 7.71
N LYS A 6 -13.63 -4.27 8.97
CA LYS A 6 -12.92 -3.79 10.16
C LYS A 6 -11.41 -4.05 10.13
N PHE A 7 -11.00 -5.07 9.41
CA PHE A 7 -9.62 -5.53 9.34
C PHE A 7 -8.87 -5.00 8.10
N ALA A 8 -9.52 -4.27 7.20
CA ALA A 8 -8.83 -3.74 6.03
C ALA A 8 -8.02 -2.49 6.39
N ASP A 9 -6.70 -2.58 6.26
CA ASP A 9 -5.77 -1.44 6.42
C ASP A 9 -5.66 -0.63 5.11
N LEU A 10 -5.73 -1.33 3.97
CA LEU A 10 -5.56 -0.73 2.66
C LEU A 10 -6.71 -1.10 1.71
N CYS A 11 -7.15 -0.14 0.90
CA CYS A 11 -8.09 -0.35 -0.18
C CYS A 11 -7.50 0.23 -1.48
N ILE A 12 -7.32 -0.63 -2.48
CA ILE A 12 -6.94 -0.21 -3.84
C ILE A 12 -8.20 -0.11 -4.67
N LEU A 13 -8.52 1.10 -5.12
CA LEU A 13 -9.71 1.39 -5.91
C LEU A 13 -9.37 1.33 -7.40
N PHE A 14 -10.02 0.42 -8.10
CA PHE A 14 -9.99 0.31 -9.55
C PHE A 14 -11.24 0.95 -10.13
N ARG A 15 -11.06 1.72 -11.20
CA ARG A 15 -12.15 2.22 -12.02
C ARG A 15 -12.11 1.47 -13.35
N MET A 16 -13.11 0.65 -13.61
CA MET A 16 -13.22 -0.12 -14.84
C MET A 16 -14.37 0.41 -15.69
N ARG A 17 -14.08 0.70 -16.96
CA ARG A 17 -15.11 0.90 -17.98
C ARG A 17 -15.33 -0.44 -18.68
N THR A 18 -16.44 -1.10 -18.37
CA THR A 18 -16.84 -2.35 -19.01
C THR A 18 -17.28 -2.16 -20.46
N ASN A 19 -17.70 -0.95 -20.82
CA ASN A 19 -18.05 -0.55 -22.17
C ASN A 19 -17.42 0.81 -22.47
N PRO A 20 -16.68 0.98 -23.58
CA PRO A 20 -16.11 2.28 -23.97
C PRO A 20 -17.16 3.39 -24.13
N ASN A 21 -18.42 3.04 -24.40
CA ASN A 21 -19.53 3.97 -24.57
C ASN A 21 -20.36 4.23 -23.29
N GLN A 22 -20.02 3.60 -22.17
CA GLN A 22 -20.66 3.92 -20.88
C GLN A 22 -20.01 5.17 -20.27
N GLU A 23 -20.82 6.20 -20.00
CA GLU A 23 -20.38 7.40 -19.26
C GLU A 23 -19.98 7.05 -17.81
N SER A 24 -20.67 6.09 -17.19
CA SER A 24 -20.41 5.66 -15.81
C SER A 24 -19.40 4.50 -15.77
N ALA A 25 -18.28 4.70 -15.08
CA ALA A 25 -17.33 3.64 -14.79
C ALA A 25 -17.68 2.93 -13.47
N THR A 26 -17.56 1.61 -13.45
CA THR A 26 -17.77 0.82 -12.22
C THR A 26 -16.52 0.90 -11.35
N LEU A 27 -16.71 1.15 -10.06
CA LEU A 27 -15.64 1.16 -9.06
C LEU A 27 -15.57 -0.18 -8.34
N PHE A 28 -14.37 -0.76 -8.30
CA PHE A 28 -14.10 -1.99 -7.56
C PHE A 28 -12.99 -1.69 -6.54
N GLY A 29 -13.20 -2.08 -5.29
CA GLY A 29 -12.19 -1.99 -4.23
C GLY A 29 -11.60 -3.37 -3.96
N ILE A 30 -10.27 -3.47 -3.99
CA ILE A 30 -9.57 -4.63 -3.45
C ILE A 30 -9.02 -4.24 -2.08
N LEU A 31 -9.36 -5.02 -1.06
CA LEU A 31 -8.97 -4.76 0.31
C LEU A 31 -7.79 -5.62 0.70
N GLY A 32 -6.94 -5.08 1.56
CA GLY A 32 -5.79 -5.80 2.08
C GLY A 32 -5.33 -5.29 3.44
N GLU A 33 -4.32 -5.99 3.93
CA GLU A 33 -3.71 -5.83 5.26
C GLU A 33 -2.28 -5.36 5.13
N VAL A 34 -1.80 -4.62 6.13
CA VAL A 34 -0.41 -4.17 6.22
C VAL A 34 0.17 -4.62 7.56
N GLU A 35 1.01 -5.65 7.52
CA GLU A 35 1.56 -6.30 8.73
C GLU A 35 3.05 -5.98 8.95
N GLY A 36 3.40 -4.68 8.94
CA GLY A 36 4.70 -4.10 9.30
C GLY A 36 5.87 -5.09 9.43
N ASN A 37 6.49 -5.19 10.61
CA ASN A 37 7.59 -6.14 10.87
C ASN A 37 7.13 -7.60 11.05
N ASN A 38 5.82 -7.86 10.99
CA ASN A 38 5.23 -9.19 11.12
C ASN A 38 4.92 -9.80 9.75
N GLY A 39 5.61 -9.39 8.67
CA GLY A 39 5.25 -9.79 7.31
C GLY A 39 5.24 -11.31 7.08
N GLN A 40 6.00 -12.08 7.86
CA GLN A 40 5.97 -13.55 7.80
C GLN A 40 4.63 -14.14 8.24
N ASP A 41 3.85 -13.42 9.05
CA ASP A 41 2.53 -13.85 9.51
C ASP A 41 1.54 -13.98 8.36
N LEU A 42 1.68 -13.12 7.33
CA LEU A 42 0.88 -13.14 6.10
C LEU A 42 1.04 -14.46 5.32
N LYS A 43 2.14 -15.20 5.53
CA LYS A 43 2.35 -16.51 4.89
C LYS A 43 1.50 -17.62 5.51
N ARG A 44 0.96 -17.41 6.71
CA ARG A 44 0.26 -18.44 7.48
C ARG A 44 -1.23 -18.42 7.14
N PRO A 45 -1.84 -19.51 6.65
CA PRO A 45 -3.28 -19.57 6.39
C PRO A 45 -4.14 -19.21 7.61
N ALA A 46 -3.69 -19.55 8.81
CA ALA A 46 -4.35 -19.23 10.08
C ALA A 46 -4.34 -17.73 10.44
N PHE A 47 -3.46 -16.92 9.85
CA PHE A 47 -3.55 -15.47 9.95
C PHE A 47 -4.84 -15.01 9.26
N TRP A 48 -5.02 -15.38 8.00
CA TRP A 48 -6.17 -15.01 7.17
C TRP A 48 -7.50 -15.54 7.68
N GLY A 49 -7.53 -16.77 8.22
CA GLY A 49 -8.75 -17.35 8.78
C GLY A 49 -9.32 -16.58 9.98
N ARG A 50 -8.52 -15.71 10.61
CA ARG A 50 -8.97 -14.79 11.68
C ARG A 50 -9.39 -13.42 11.15
N LYS A 51 -9.08 -13.12 9.90
CA LYS A 51 -9.39 -11.85 9.25
C LYS A 51 -10.65 -11.98 8.39
N GLY A 52 -11.26 -10.86 8.01
CA GLY A 52 -12.53 -10.85 7.28
C GLY A 52 -12.44 -11.44 5.87
N LEU A 53 -13.55 -11.99 5.38
CA LEU A 53 -13.67 -12.67 4.06
C LEU A 53 -13.20 -11.83 2.85
N TYR A 54 -13.25 -10.49 2.95
CA TYR A 54 -13.07 -9.59 1.81
C TYR A 54 -11.61 -9.17 1.57
N LEU A 55 -10.67 -9.63 2.39
CA LEU A 55 -9.26 -9.30 2.21
C LEU A 55 -8.66 -10.20 1.14
N SER A 56 -8.00 -9.59 0.16
CA SER A 56 -7.47 -10.30 -1.01
C SER A 56 -5.95 -10.23 -1.10
N PHE A 57 -5.30 -9.32 -0.35
CA PHE A 57 -3.85 -9.19 -0.33
C PHE A 57 -3.30 -8.76 1.03
N GLY A 58 -2.00 -8.97 1.22
CA GLY A 58 -1.24 -8.48 2.37
C GLY A 58 0.11 -7.92 1.96
N ILE A 59 0.52 -6.84 2.62
CA ILE A 59 1.86 -6.25 2.48
C ILE A 59 2.57 -6.34 3.82
N GLY A 60 3.80 -6.82 3.83
CA GLY A 60 4.59 -6.94 5.05
C GLY A 60 6.05 -6.60 4.82
N VAL A 61 6.78 -6.51 5.92
CA VAL A 61 8.23 -6.31 5.95
C VAL A 61 8.88 -7.52 6.61
N ASN A 62 9.96 -7.99 6.02
CA ASN A 62 10.88 -8.92 6.64
C ASN A 62 11.96 -8.11 7.37
N PRO A 63 11.94 -8.08 8.72
CA PRO A 63 12.94 -7.32 9.47
C PRO A 63 14.30 -8.01 9.37
N LYS A 64 15.36 -7.24 9.12
CA LYS A 64 16.71 -7.76 9.26
C LYS A 64 16.96 -8.30 10.69
N PRO A 65 17.71 -9.41 10.83
CA PRO A 65 18.20 -9.85 12.13
C PRO A 65 18.96 -8.72 12.82
N LYS A 66 18.74 -8.52 14.12
CA LYS A 66 19.44 -7.50 14.90
C LYS A 66 20.96 -7.72 14.81
N GLY A 67 21.69 -6.73 14.31
CA GLY A 67 23.15 -6.73 14.27
C GLY A 67 23.77 -6.86 12.87
N GLU A 68 22.98 -7.12 11.83
CA GLU A 68 23.48 -7.09 10.45
C GLU A 68 23.61 -5.65 9.95
N LYS A 69 24.77 -5.33 9.35
CA LYS A 69 25.00 -4.03 8.74
C LYS A 69 24.21 -3.92 7.43
N ARG A 70 23.78 -2.69 7.10
CA ARG A 70 23.27 -2.35 5.76
C ARG A 70 24.26 -2.82 4.71
N SER A 71 23.80 -3.68 3.81
CA SER A 71 24.59 -4.06 2.65
C SER A 71 24.47 -2.92 1.64
N ASN A 72 25.57 -2.24 1.32
CA ASN A 72 25.60 -1.20 0.29
C ASN A 72 25.39 -1.75 -1.15
N GLN A 73 25.09 -3.05 -1.29
CA GLN A 73 24.72 -3.66 -2.55
C GLN A 73 23.21 -3.70 -2.65
N PHE A 74 22.65 -2.86 -3.52
CA PHE A 74 21.27 -2.98 -3.99
C PHE A 74 21.12 -4.36 -4.61
N GLN A 75 20.37 -5.25 -3.95
CA GLN A 75 19.97 -6.51 -4.57
C GLN A 75 18.60 -6.31 -5.20
N LEU A 76 18.47 -6.71 -6.46
CA LEU A 76 17.25 -6.58 -7.26
C LEU A 76 16.07 -7.42 -6.71
N ASN A 77 16.24 -8.10 -5.57
CA ASN A 77 15.33 -9.10 -4.98
C ASN A 77 14.84 -8.71 -3.58
N ASP A 78 14.72 -7.42 -3.27
CA ASP A 78 14.31 -6.92 -1.95
C ASP A 78 12.78 -6.99 -1.71
N CYS A 79 12.04 -7.69 -2.56
CA CYS A 79 10.62 -7.98 -2.41
C CYS A 79 10.28 -9.39 -2.90
N THR A 80 9.54 -10.14 -2.08
CA THR A 80 9.02 -11.46 -2.42
C THR A 80 7.51 -11.40 -2.56
N CYS A 81 6.99 -11.88 -3.69
CA CYS A 81 5.56 -11.93 -3.98
C CYS A 81 5.12 -13.38 -4.14
N GLN A 82 4.04 -13.78 -3.47
CA GLN A 82 3.51 -15.14 -3.57
C GLN A 82 2.00 -15.20 -3.29
N TRP A 83 1.37 -16.28 -3.77
CA TRP A 83 -0.01 -16.62 -3.43
C TRP A 83 -0.04 -17.56 -2.23
N VAL A 84 -0.86 -17.24 -1.24
CA VAL A 84 -1.09 -18.06 -0.04
C VAL A 84 -2.49 -18.65 -0.12
N ASN A 85 -2.62 -19.96 0.02
CA ASN A 85 -3.92 -20.63 0.07
C ASN A 85 -4.50 -20.51 1.48
N ALA A 86 -5.52 -19.66 1.67
CA ALA A 86 -6.26 -19.52 2.92
C ALA A 86 -7.62 -20.24 2.86
N ALA A 87 -8.29 -20.36 4.00
CA ALA A 87 -9.57 -21.07 4.11
C ALA A 87 -10.67 -20.48 3.21
N ASP A 88 -10.61 -19.19 2.94
CA ASP A 88 -11.58 -18.41 2.14
C ASP A 88 -11.05 -18.02 0.75
N GLY A 89 -9.93 -18.62 0.32
CA GLY A 89 -9.37 -18.46 -1.03
C GLY A 89 -7.90 -18.03 -1.05
N TYR A 90 -7.39 -17.81 -2.25
CA TYR A 90 -6.01 -17.38 -2.46
C TYR A 90 -5.83 -15.90 -2.12
N LYS A 91 -4.77 -15.60 -1.37
CA LYS A 91 -4.38 -14.25 -0.96
C LYS A 91 -3.04 -13.89 -1.59
N PHE A 92 -2.92 -12.71 -2.17
CA PHE A 92 -1.63 -12.24 -2.70
C PHE A 92 -0.80 -11.59 -1.59
N VAL A 93 0.43 -12.02 -1.40
CA VAL A 93 1.31 -11.52 -0.32
C VAL A 93 2.58 -10.96 -0.92
N ALA A 94 2.86 -9.68 -0.62
CA ALA A 94 4.12 -9.02 -0.93
C ALA A 94 4.89 -8.75 0.37
N ILE A 95 6.12 -9.22 0.46
CA ILE A 95 6.99 -9.02 1.63
C ILE A 95 8.26 -8.33 1.16
N PHE A 96 8.47 -7.11 1.66
CA PHE A 96 9.63 -6.29 1.39
C PHE A 96 10.71 -6.55 2.44
N GLU A 97 11.97 -6.57 2.05
CA GLU A 97 13.07 -6.52 3.02
C GLU A 97 13.11 -5.15 3.71
N SER A 98 13.54 -5.09 4.96
CA SER A 98 13.50 -3.82 5.74
C SER A 98 14.33 -2.67 5.17
N GLU A 99 15.25 -2.96 4.25
CA GLU A 99 16.09 -1.97 3.57
C GLU A 99 15.53 -1.51 2.22
N HIS A 100 14.40 -2.09 1.79
CA HIS A 100 13.75 -1.71 0.55
C HIS A 100 13.37 -0.22 0.58
N HIS A 101 13.55 0.49 -0.54
CA HIS A 101 13.29 1.93 -0.64
C HIS A 101 11.85 2.29 -0.26
N LEU A 102 10.85 1.51 -0.68
CA LEU A 102 9.45 1.71 -0.23
C LEU A 102 9.28 1.69 1.29
N VAL A 103 10.03 0.85 2.01
CA VAL A 103 9.99 0.81 3.49
C VAL A 103 10.64 2.07 4.05
N THR A 104 11.76 2.50 3.48
CA THR A 104 12.45 3.75 3.86
C THR A 104 11.55 4.96 3.62
N ASP A 105 10.95 5.08 2.44
CA ASP A 105 10.05 6.18 2.07
C ASP A 105 8.82 6.24 3.00
N TYR A 106 8.29 5.08 3.38
CA TYR A 106 7.19 4.99 4.34
C TYR A 106 7.59 5.46 5.74
N LEU A 107 8.76 5.04 6.23
CA LEU A 107 9.30 5.50 7.52
C LEU A 107 9.58 7.00 7.52
N ASP A 108 10.13 7.54 6.42
CA ASP A 108 10.36 8.98 6.26
C ASP A 108 9.04 9.76 6.26
N ALA A 109 7.99 9.22 5.61
CA ALA A 109 6.66 9.82 5.63
C ALA A 109 6.06 9.85 7.05
N ILE A 110 6.16 8.74 7.81
CA ILE A 110 5.74 8.70 9.22
C ILE A 110 6.53 9.73 10.05
N GLY A 111 7.86 9.71 9.96
CA GLY A 111 8.72 10.62 10.71
C GLY A 111 8.39 12.08 10.40
N THR A 112 7.98 12.38 9.18
CA THR A 112 7.53 13.73 8.80
C THR A 112 6.21 14.11 9.47
N ILE A 113 5.24 13.21 9.54
CA ILE A 113 3.97 13.44 10.24
C ILE A 113 4.20 13.61 11.74
N GLU A 114 5.06 12.79 12.35
CA GLU A 114 5.44 12.91 13.76
C GLU A 114 6.11 14.26 14.04
N HIS A 115 7.02 14.68 13.16
CA HIS A 115 7.70 15.97 13.25
C HIS A 115 6.70 17.14 13.17
N LEU A 116 5.78 17.09 12.21
CA LEU A 116 4.69 18.06 12.07
C LEU A 116 3.82 18.14 13.33
N ASN A 117 3.43 17.01 13.91
CA ASN A 117 2.64 16.97 15.13
C ASN A 117 3.39 17.54 16.34
N LYS A 118 4.71 17.35 16.41
CA LYS A 118 5.52 17.78 17.55
C LYS A 118 5.90 19.26 17.50
N PHE A 119 6.26 19.77 16.32
CA PHE A 119 6.84 21.11 16.17
C PHE A 119 5.95 22.08 15.41
N GLY A 120 4.83 21.59 14.87
CA GLY A 120 3.93 22.36 14.04
C GLY A 120 4.40 22.48 12.58
N PRO A 121 3.55 23.05 11.72
CA PRO A 121 3.69 23.01 10.27
C PRO A 121 4.74 23.99 9.72
N ASN A 122 5.18 24.94 10.55
CA ASN A 122 6.15 25.97 10.18
C ASN A 122 7.59 25.60 10.51
N HIS A 123 7.82 24.47 11.21
CA HIS A 123 9.16 23.99 11.44
C HIS A 123 9.76 23.48 10.12
N PRO A 124 11.05 23.77 9.82
CA PRO A 124 11.73 23.21 8.66
C PRO A 124 11.62 21.69 8.60
N PHE A 125 11.26 21.16 7.44
CA PHE A 125 11.25 19.73 7.15
C PHE A 125 12.67 19.20 7.03
N LEU A 126 12.91 18.01 7.58
CA LEU A 126 14.21 17.32 7.47
C LEU A 126 14.35 16.51 6.16
N THR A 127 13.28 16.39 5.37
CA THR A 127 13.20 15.43 4.25
C THR A 127 13.64 15.99 2.88
N HIS A 128 14.21 15.10 2.05
CA HIS A 128 14.55 15.37 0.64
C HIS A 128 13.33 15.37 -0.31
N TYR A 129 13.61 15.67 -1.57
CA TYR A 129 12.83 16.49 -2.51
C TYR A 129 11.49 15.96 -3.10
N PRO A 130 11.11 14.67 -3.12
CA PRO A 130 9.87 14.28 -3.80
C PRO A 130 8.59 14.58 -2.99
N ALA A 131 8.66 14.58 -1.65
CA ALA A 131 7.49 14.80 -0.80
C ALA A 131 7.20 16.28 -0.50
N ARG A 132 8.14 17.19 -0.79
CA ARG A 132 8.05 18.61 -0.39
C ARG A 132 6.77 19.29 -0.87
N HIS A 133 6.30 18.96 -2.07
CA HIS A 133 5.05 19.49 -2.61
C HIS A 133 3.84 19.07 -1.76
N ILE A 134 3.75 17.79 -1.40
CA ILE A 134 2.69 17.27 -0.52
C ILE A 134 2.79 17.89 0.88
N LEU A 135 3.99 18.06 1.41
CA LEU A 135 4.22 18.67 2.72
C LEU A 135 3.81 20.15 2.76
N ASN A 136 4.01 20.90 1.67
CA ASN A 136 3.51 22.26 1.57
C ASN A 136 1.97 22.30 1.61
N ILE A 137 1.28 21.36 0.95
CA ILE A 137 -0.19 21.27 1.01
C ILE A 137 -0.65 20.99 2.45
N VAL A 138 0.01 20.07 3.15
CA VAL A 138 -0.29 19.77 4.55
C VAL A 138 -0.08 21.00 5.44
N ARG A 139 1.03 21.73 5.25
CA ARG A 139 1.31 22.97 5.97
C ARG A 139 0.26 24.05 5.70
N ASP A 140 -0.08 24.30 4.44
CA ASP A 140 -1.02 25.34 4.03
C ASP A 140 -2.48 25.00 4.41
N GLY A 141 -2.73 23.72 4.70
CA GLY A 141 -4.00 23.20 5.20
C GLY A 141 -4.05 22.93 6.70
N TRP A 142 -2.99 23.23 7.45
CA TRP A 142 -2.85 22.77 8.84
C TRP A 142 -3.95 23.28 9.78
N ASP A 143 -4.31 24.55 9.65
CA ASP A 143 -5.36 25.18 10.47
C ASP A 143 -6.77 25.04 9.84
N LYS A 144 -6.88 24.30 8.72
CA LYS A 144 -8.16 24.07 8.03
C LYS A 144 -8.80 22.78 8.49
N SER A 145 -10.09 22.65 8.21
CA SER A 145 -10.81 21.41 8.45
C SER A 145 -10.19 20.24 7.67
N VAL A 146 -10.12 19.07 8.28
CA VAL A 146 -9.45 17.88 7.71
C VAL A 146 -10.08 17.44 6.38
N ASP A 147 -11.38 17.66 6.17
CA ASP A 147 -12.05 17.38 4.91
C ASP A 147 -11.53 18.24 3.75
N ILE A 148 -11.14 19.50 4.02
CA ILE A 148 -10.53 20.39 3.01
C ILE A 148 -9.16 19.82 2.63
N LEU A 149 -8.35 19.46 3.62
CA LEU A 149 -7.03 18.87 3.39
C LEU A 149 -7.14 17.55 2.62
N ILE A 150 -8.05 16.66 3.01
CA ILE A 150 -8.33 15.39 2.30
C ILE A 150 -8.78 15.66 0.87
N THR A 151 -9.64 16.65 0.65
CA THR A 151 -10.12 17.03 -0.69
C THR A 151 -8.97 17.51 -1.58
N GLU A 152 -8.07 18.34 -1.06
CA GLU A 152 -6.89 18.81 -1.80
C GLU A 152 -5.92 17.68 -2.11
N LEU A 153 -5.57 16.85 -1.11
CA LEU A 153 -4.68 15.70 -1.31
C LEU A 153 -5.24 14.70 -2.33
N ARG A 154 -6.57 14.49 -2.35
CA ARG A 154 -7.23 13.62 -3.34
C ARG A 154 -7.05 14.08 -4.78
N ARG A 155 -6.83 15.36 -5.05
CA ARG A 155 -6.57 15.87 -6.41
C ARG A 155 -5.25 15.35 -6.97
N TYR A 156 -4.30 15.02 -6.10
CA TYR A 156 -3.01 14.45 -6.47
C TYR A 156 -3.04 12.92 -6.65
N LEU A 157 -4.13 12.27 -6.23
CA LEU A 157 -4.42 10.87 -6.56
C LEU A 157 -5.02 10.73 -7.97
N ALA A 158 -4.64 11.63 -8.90
CA ALA A 158 -5.08 11.55 -10.28
C ALA A 158 -4.68 10.17 -10.83
N PRO A 159 -5.65 9.35 -11.31
CA PRO A 159 -5.32 8.13 -12.02
C PRO A 159 -4.48 8.54 -13.23
N ASN A 160 -3.20 8.18 -13.22
CA ASN A 160 -2.34 8.47 -14.35
C ASN A 160 -2.85 7.67 -15.55
N GLU A 161 -3.26 8.34 -16.64
CA GLU A 161 -3.64 7.68 -17.89
C GLU A 161 -2.47 6.85 -18.48
N LEU A 162 -1.23 7.13 -18.06
CA LEU A 162 -0.02 6.36 -18.40
C LEU A 162 0.20 5.11 -17.54
N ALA A 163 -0.65 4.79 -16.57
CA ALA A 163 -0.65 3.47 -15.94
C ALA A 163 -1.05 2.34 -16.93
N SER A 164 -1.29 2.68 -18.19
CA SER A 164 -1.71 1.81 -19.28
C SER A 164 -0.58 1.17 -20.09
N LEU A 165 0.70 1.53 -19.92
CA LEU A 165 1.78 1.01 -20.79
C LEU A 165 3.03 0.65 -19.99
N GLY A 166 2.96 -0.50 -19.33
CA GLY A 166 4.06 -1.06 -18.56
C GLY A 166 3.67 -2.20 -17.61
N THR A 167 2.41 -2.65 -17.63
CA THR A 167 2.08 -3.95 -17.07
C THR A 167 2.88 -4.99 -17.84
N ASN A 168 3.93 -5.53 -17.21
CA ASN A 168 4.37 -6.87 -17.56
C ASN A 168 3.11 -7.72 -17.74
N PRO A 169 3.00 -8.52 -18.80
CA PRO A 169 1.84 -9.37 -18.99
C PRO A 169 1.63 -10.15 -17.70
N VAL A 170 0.58 -9.79 -16.96
CA VAL A 170 0.11 -10.62 -15.86
C VAL A 170 -0.41 -11.84 -16.58
N ILE A 171 0.42 -12.88 -16.68
CA ILE A 171 -0.01 -14.18 -17.16
C ILE A 171 -1.15 -14.56 -16.22
N PRO A 172 -2.41 -14.57 -16.67
CA PRO A 172 -3.48 -15.08 -15.84
C PRO A 172 -3.17 -16.57 -15.69
N PHE A 173 -2.75 -16.97 -14.50
CA PHE A 173 -2.74 -18.39 -14.16
C PHE A 173 -4.20 -18.82 -14.13
N ILE A 174 -4.68 -19.36 -15.26
CA ILE A 174 -5.92 -20.11 -15.34
C ILE A 174 -5.58 -21.48 -14.76
N PRO A 175 -6.08 -21.86 -13.57
CA PRO A 175 -5.93 -23.23 -13.11
C PRO A 175 -6.70 -24.10 -14.10
N SER A 176 -5.99 -24.97 -14.83
CA SER A 176 -6.63 -26.02 -15.59
C SER A 176 -7.18 -27.03 -14.59
N PHE A 177 -8.48 -26.91 -14.27
CA PHE A 177 -9.20 -28.02 -13.66
C PHE A 177 -9.31 -29.12 -14.70
N LYS A 178 -8.50 -30.16 -14.57
CA LYS A 178 -8.79 -31.46 -15.16
C LYS A 178 -9.54 -32.28 -14.12
N HIS A 179 -10.74 -32.71 -14.53
CA HIS A 179 -11.61 -33.65 -13.84
C HIS A 179 -10.91 -34.99 -13.58
#